data_AF-A0A0L1JC28-F1
#
_entry.id   AF-A0A0L1JC28-F1
#
_cell.length_a   1.000
_cell.length_b   1.000
_cell.length_c   1.000
_cell.angle_alpha   90.00
_cell.angle_beta   90.00
_cell.angle_gamma   90.00
#
_symmetry.space_group_name_H-M   'P 1'
#
loop_
_entity.id
_entity.type
_entity.pdbx_description
1 polymer ?
#
loop_
_entity_poly.entity_id
_entity_poly.type
_entity_poly.pdbx_seq_one_letter_code
_entity_poly.pdbx_strand_id
1 'polypeptide(L)'
;MKSYQTGGFRSTAGMVDGLQTVDGIGLARPFCQEPFLCHEILSGKISGAIIPGMYQLNYQLTVAAACIQMRQIGNKVQPVDLSSQNAVDAVTAAVED
;
A
#
# COMPACT_ATOMS: atom_id res chain seq x y z
N MET A 1 -15.55 13.13 -21.31
CA MET A 1 -15.66 12.23 -20.15
C MET A 1 -14.25 11.81 -19.76
N LYS A 2 -13.92 11.76 -18.47
CA LYS A 2 -12.61 11.28 -18.00
C LYS A 2 -12.69 9.79 -17.70
N SER A 3 -11.71 9.01 -18.16
CA SER A 3 -11.63 7.56 -17.92
C SER A 3 -10.54 7.24 -16.90
N TYR A 4 -10.79 6.26 -16.03
CA TYR A 4 -9.84 5.83 -15.01
C TYR A 4 -9.74 4.31 -15.02
N GLN A 5 -8.52 3.79 -14.93
CA GLN A 5 -8.29 2.36 -14.81
C GLN A 5 -7.77 2.03 -13.42
N THR A 6 -8.38 1.02 -12.82
CA THR A 6 -7.93 0.41 -11.56
C THR A 6 -7.60 -1.05 -11.80
N GLY A 7 -6.65 -1.59 -11.06
CA GLY A 7 -6.40 -3.03 -11.07
C GLY A 7 -4.92 -3.36 -11.13
N GLY A 8 -4.37 -3.85 -10.01
CA GLY A 8 -3.06 -4.50 -9.98
C GLY A 8 -1.83 -3.61 -10.22
N PHE A 9 -1.98 -2.30 -10.49
CA PHE A 9 -0.85 -1.39 -10.65
C PHE A 9 0.03 -1.33 -9.39
N ARG A 10 1.33 -1.59 -9.57
CA ARG A 10 2.33 -1.58 -8.48
C ARG A 10 3.62 -0.83 -8.84
N SER A 11 3.89 -0.53 -10.10
CA SER A 11 5.10 0.17 -10.52
C SER A 11 4.75 1.46 -11.25
N THR A 12 5.60 2.47 -11.12
CA THR A 12 5.47 3.75 -11.84
C THR A 12 5.49 3.53 -13.34
N ALA A 13 6.33 2.62 -13.85
CA ALA A 13 6.36 2.25 -15.25
C ALA A 13 5.00 1.73 -15.74
N GLY A 14 4.38 0.81 -15.00
CA GLY A 14 3.05 0.28 -15.36
C GLY A 14 1.95 1.35 -15.25
N MET A 15 2.04 2.27 -14.28
CA MET A 15 1.12 3.40 -14.18
C MET A 15 1.27 4.36 -15.37
N VAL A 16 2.51 4.72 -15.75
CA VAL A 16 2.81 5.62 -16.88
C VAL A 16 2.38 5.03 -18.22
N ASP A 17 2.55 3.71 -18.38
CA ASP A 17 2.06 2.98 -19.56
C ASP A 17 0.53 3.00 -19.63
N GLY A 18 -0.16 2.71 -18.52
CA GLY A 18 -1.62 2.80 -18.46
C GLY A 18 -2.16 4.20 -18.79
N LEU A 19 -1.49 5.26 -18.32
CA LEU A 19 -1.83 6.65 -18.61
C LEU A 19 -1.75 7.04 -20.09
N GLN A 20 -1.16 6.21 -20.95
CA GLN A 20 -1.23 6.41 -22.41
C GLN A 20 -2.67 6.18 -22.95
N THR A 21 -3.52 5.49 -22.20
CA THR A 21 -4.86 5.05 -22.64
C THR A 21 -6.02 5.64 -21.84
N VAL A 22 -5.78 6.04 -20.58
CA VAL A 22 -6.79 6.57 -19.66
C VAL A 22 -6.31 7.86 -19.01
N ASP A 23 -7.25 8.68 -18.52
CA ASP A 23 -6.93 9.94 -17.87
C ASP A 23 -6.37 9.79 -16.44
N GLY A 24 -6.46 8.60 -15.85
CA GLY A 24 -5.94 8.36 -14.51
C GLY A 24 -5.87 6.90 -14.09
N ILE A 25 -5.02 6.64 -13.10
CA ILE A 25 -4.82 5.32 -12.52
C ILE A 25 -5.29 5.32 -11.06
N GLY A 26 -6.13 4.35 -10.72
CA GLY A 26 -6.56 4.13 -9.34
C GLY A 26 -5.73 3.05 -8.65
N LEU A 27 -5.28 3.36 -7.43
CA LEU A 27 -4.53 2.46 -6.55
C LEU A 27 -5.42 2.07 -5.37
N ALA A 28 -5.50 0.77 -5.07
CA ALA A 28 -6.29 0.23 -3.96
C ALA A 28 -5.37 -0.43 -2.93
N ARG A 29 -5.26 -1.77 -2.95
CA ARG A 29 -4.47 -2.54 -1.96
C ARG A 29 -3.07 -2.01 -1.66
N PRO A 30 -2.25 -1.58 -2.64
CA PRO A 30 -0.94 -0.98 -2.36
C PRO A 30 -1.03 0.21 -1.39
N PHE A 31 -2.02 1.08 -1.56
CA PHE A 31 -2.20 2.28 -0.74
C PHE A 31 -2.61 1.97 0.70
N CYS A 32 -3.26 0.82 0.93
CA CYS A 32 -3.66 0.39 2.27
C CYS A 32 -2.48 -0.04 3.15
N GLN A 33 -1.36 -0.45 2.54
CA GLN A 33 -0.18 -0.94 3.27
C GLN A 33 1.03 -0.01 3.14
N GLU A 34 0.93 1.01 2.27
CA GLU A 34 1.93 2.07 2.08
C GLU A 34 1.26 3.45 2.05
N PRO A 35 0.99 4.03 3.23
CA PRO A 35 0.31 5.32 3.33
C PRO A 35 1.04 6.48 2.63
N PHE A 36 2.36 6.36 2.43
CA PHE A 36 3.20 7.37 1.80
C PHE A 36 3.57 7.07 0.34
N LEU A 37 2.99 6.02 -0.27
CA LEU A 37 3.34 5.54 -1.62
C LEU A 37 3.41 6.66 -2.66
N CYS A 38 2.36 7.50 -2.76
CA CYS A 38 2.34 8.60 -3.72
C CYS A 38 3.44 9.64 -3.45
N HIS A 39 3.67 9.97 -2.18
CA HIS A 39 4.69 10.94 -1.82
C HIS A 39 6.09 10.45 -2.18
N GLU A 40 6.41 9.20 -1.85
CA GLU A 40 7.72 8.60 -2.12
C GLU A 40 7.97 8.35 -3.61
N ILE A 41 6.92 8.05 -4.39
CA ILE A 41 6.99 8.01 -5.86
C ILE A 41 7.31 9.40 -6.41
N LEU A 42 6.57 10.42 -6.00
CA LEU A 42 6.74 11.79 -6.52
C LEU A 42 8.07 12.42 -6.08
N SER A 43 8.62 12.01 -4.94
CA SER A 43 9.95 12.42 -4.48
C SER A 43 11.08 11.66 -5.18
N GLY A 44 10.77 10.68 -6.04
CA GLY A 44 11.76 9.81 -6.70
C GLY A 44 12.47 8.82 -5.77
N LYS A 45 11.95 8.60 -4.55
CA LYS A 45 12.56 7.68 -3.58
C LYS A 45 12.30 6.22 -3.95
N ILE A 46 11.11 5.91 -4.47
CA ILE A 46 10.70 4.58 -4.89
C ILE A 46 10.06 4.61 -6.27
N SER A 47 10.10 3.49 -6.98
CA SER A 47 9.50 3.32 -8.31
C SER A 47 8.24 2.44 -8.29
N GLY A 48 7.74 2.08 -7.11
CA GLY A 48 6.60 1.21 -6.97
C GLY A 48 6.32 0.82 -5.54
N ALA A 49 5.22 0.11 -5.37
CA ALA A 49 4.74 -0.36 -4.09
C ALA A 49 5.53 -1.59 -3.61
N ILE A 50 5.76 -1.70 -2.30
CA ILE A 50 6.29 -2.92 -1.71
C ILE A 50 5.34 -4.11 -1.95
N ILE A 51 5.91 -5.31 -1.82
CA ILE A 51 5.15 -6.53 -1.66
C ILE A 51 5.16 -6.83 -0.16
N PRO A 52 4.03 -6.70 0.55
CA PRO A 52 3.96 -7.06 1.96
C PRO A 52 4.33 -8.53 2.18
N GLY A 53 5.02 -8.83 3.28
CA GLY A 53 5.36 -10.19 3.73
C GLY A 53 4.16 -10.99 4.24
N MET A 54 2.93 -10.57 3.91
CA MET A 54 1.68 -11.20 4.33
C MET A 54 0.80 -11.54 3.14
N TYR A 55 -0.07 -12.54 3.30
CA TYR A 55 -1.01 -12.94 2.26
C TYR A 55 -2.04 -11.82 1.99
N GLN A 56 -1.89 -11.12 0.86
CA GLN A 56 -2.70 -9.94 0.52
C GLN A 56 -4.20 -10.21 0.29
N LEU A 57 -4.61 -11.48 0.21
CA LEU A 57 -6.02 -11.86 0.12
C LEU A 57 -6.60 -12.29 1.47
N ASN A 58 -5.81 -12.32 2.55
CA ASN A 58 -6.34 -12.34 3.90
C ASN A 58 -6.90 -10.95 4.23
N TYR A 59 -8.19 -10.75 3.96
CA TYR A 59 -8.86 -9.48 4.15
C TYR A 59 -8.83 -9.00 5.62
N GLN A 60 -9.01 -9.93 6.58
CA GLN A 60 -9.03 -9.58 8.01
C GLN A 60 -7.68 -8.99 8.44
N LEU A 61 -6.58 -9.69 8.11
CA LEU A 61 -5.23 -9.24 8.45
C LEU A 61 -4.87 -7.93 7.74
N THR A 62 -5.17 -7.82 6.44
CA THR A 62 -4.81 -6.63 5.65
C THR A 62 -5.58 -5.38 6.09
N VAL A 63 -6.86 -5.51 6.48
CA VAL A 63 -7.62 -4.38 7.04
C VAL A 63 -7.09 -3.98 8.41
N ALA A 64 -6.80 -4.94 9.29
CA ALA A 64 -6.26 -4.64 10.61
C ALA A 64 -4.90 -3.94 10.52
N ALA A 65 -4.01 -4.41 9.64
CA ALA A 65 -2.73 -3.78 9.37
C ALA A 65 -2.88 -2.31 8.93
N ALA A 66 -3.82 -2.03 8.02
CA ALA A 66 -4.10 -0.67 7.56
C ALA A 66 -4.63 0.21 8.71
N CYS A 67 -5.53 -0.32 9.56
CA CYS A 67 -6.03 0.40 10.74
C CYS A 67 -4.92 0.72 11.75
N ILE A 68 -4.00 -0.23 11.98
CA ILE A 68 -2.82 -0.04 12.85
C ILE A 68 -1.94 1.08 12.28
N GLN A 69 -1.63 1.04 10.98
CA GLN A 69 -0.84 2.08 10.33
C GLN A 69 -1.52 3.46 10.41
N MET A 70 -2.82 3.56 10.15
CA MET A 70 -3.57 4.81 10.31
C MET A 70 -3.51 5.35 11.74
N ARG A 71 -3.61 4.48 12.75
CA ARG A 71 -3.47 4.86 14.17
C ARG A 71 -2.05 5.34 14.49
N GLN A 72 -1.02 4.67 13.96
CA GLN A 72 0.38 5.07 14.14
C GLN A 72 0.64 6.47 13.57
N ILE A 73 0.15 6.75 12.35
CA ILE A 73 0.24 8.09 11.74
C ILE A 73 -0.44 9.13 12.62
N GLY A 74 -1.67 8.85 13.08
CA GLY A 74 -2.41 9.75 13.97
C GLY A 74 -1.66 10.08 15.27
N ASN A 75 -0.88 9.12 15.77
CA ASN A 75 -0.04 9.27 16.96
C ASN A 75 1.39 9.79 16.67
N LYS A 76 1.68 10.23 15.44
CA LYS A 76 3.01 10.68 14.99
C LYS A 76 4.11 9.61 15.14
N VAL A 77 3.73 8.34 15.03
CA VAL A 77 4.62 7.18 15.02
C VAL A 77 4.78 6.72 13.58
N GLN A 78 6.00 6.32 13.19
CA GLN A 78 6.26 5.77 11.87
C GLN A 78 5.40 4.51 11.65
N PRO A 79 4.67 4.39 10.53
CA PRO A 79 3.92 3.19 10.21
C PRO A 79 4.80 1.95 10.20
N VAL A 80 4.25 0.84 10.66
CA VAL A 80 4.89 -0.46 10.61
C VAL A 80 5.26 -0.81 9.16
N ASP A 81 6.51 -1.24 8.95
CA ASP A 81 7.03 -1.67 7.65
C ASP A 81 6.66 -3.15 7.41
N LEU A 82 5.66 -3.36 6.56
CA LEU A 82 5.12 -4.67 6.26
C LEU A 82 5.93 -5.44 5.21
N SER A 83 7.06 -4.91 4.74
CA SER A 83 8.05 -5.71 4.00
C SER A 83 8.89 -6.61 4.93
N SER A 84 8.89 -6.33 6.24
CA SER A 84 9.60 -7.10 7.25
C SER A 84 8.71 -8.21 7.83
N GLN A 85 9.19 -9.47 7.80
CA GLN A 85 8.44 -10.60 8.34
C GLN A 85 8.16 -10.43 9.85
N ASN A 86 9.14 -9.95 10.62
CA ASN A 86 8.95 -9.70 12.05
C ASN A 86 7.81 -8.71 12.33
N ALA A 87 7.65 -7.71 11.46
CA ALA A 87 6.59 -6.72 11.58
C ALA A 87 5.22 -7.31 11.20
N VAL A 88 5.17 -8.16 10.18
CA VAL A 88 3.97 -8.93 9.80
C VAL A 88 3.53 -9.84 10.95
N ASP A 89 4.47 -10.55 11.58
CA ASP A 89 4.18 -11.46 12.68
C ASP A 89 3.62 -10.71 13.90
N ALA A 90 4.20 -9.54 14.22
CA ALA A 90 3.72 -8.68 15.29
C ALA A 90 2.29 -8.15 15.03
N VAL A 91 1.98 -7.77 13.79
CA VAL A 91 0.62 -7.37 13.40
C VAL A 91 -0.34 -8.55 13.46
N THR A 92 0.09 -9.74 13.02
CA THR A 92 -0.75 -10.94 13.02
C THR A 92 -1.14 -11.34 14.45
N ALA A 93 -0.16 -11.37 15.37
CA ALA A 93 -0.42 -11.65 16.78
C ALA A 93 -1.42 -10.65 17.41
N ALA A 94 -1.31 -9.36 17.06
CA ALA A 94 -2.21 -8.33 17.57
C ALA A 94 -3.67 -8.42 17.06
N VAL A 95 -3.95 -9.30 16.10
CA VAL A 95 -5.27 -9.50 15.48
C VAL A 95 -5.91 -10.83 15.91
N GLU A 96 -5.11 -11.77 16.40
CA GLU A 96 -5.58 -13.09 16.85
C GLU A 96 -6.01 -13.12 18.33
N ASP A 97 -5.67 -12.09 19.12
CA ASP A 97 -6.14 -11.85 20.49
C ASP A 97 -7.49 -11.11 20.56
#